data_AF-A0A970E1R9-F1
#
_entry.id   AF-A0A970E1R9-F1
#
_cell.length_a   1.000
_cell.length_b   1.000
_cell.length_c   1.000
_cell.angle_alpha   90.00
_cell.angle_beta   90.00
_cell.angle_gamma   90.00
#
_symmetry.space_group_name_H-M   'P 1'
#
loop_
_entity.id
_entity.type
_entity.pdbx_description
1 polymer ?
#
loop_
_entity_poly.entity_id
_entity_poly.type
_entity_poly.pdbx_seq_one_letter_code
_entity_poly.pdbx_strand_id
1 'polypeptide(L)'
;MHPGFRYHVASLLAVFFSLILGILIGGAVFPDHALVEEQAQLISDLEERFRDSSVKLAALQAELEFSSQAWLQLKASVARNLLAGQSVVIVGEGEVPWGSVLKEAGAQVETVSLHGLGQMPLPEDVVVVFSLGGEALSAEEREIVQALAAAGTRLGFVWSAELEPKVADLPPSLQVDSIDTSMGEIAFLLALAANAQGHYGLQKNAQGLFP
;
A
#
# COMPACT_ATOMS: atom_id res chain seq x y z
N MET A 1 -80.75 10.93 50.41
CA MET A 1 -79.57 10.04 50.38
C MET A 1 -78.48 10.74 49.60
N HIS A 2 -77.37 11.14 50.24
CA HIS A 2 -76.33 11.96 49.61
C HIS A 2 -75.66 11.20 48.44
N PRO A 3 -75.88 11.60 47.17
CA PRO A 3 -75.31 10.90 46.02
C PRO A 3 -73.78 10.96 46.01
N GLY A 4 -73.19 12.02 46.59
CA GLY A 4 -71.75 12.29 46.55
C GLY A 4 -70.86 11.19 47.12
N PHE A 5 -71.24 10.52 48.21
CA PHE A 5 -70.38 9.50 48.83
C PHE A 5 -70.20 8.27 47.95
N ARG A 6 -71.27 7.82 47.27
CA ARG A 6 -71.21 6.66 46.36
C ARG A 6 -70.39 6.97 45.11
N TYR A 7 -70.48 8.20 44.59
CA TYR A 7 -69.68 8.64 43.45
C TYR A 7 -68.20 8.84 43.81
N HIS A 8 -67.89 9.38 44.98
CA HIS A 8 -66.51 9.51 45.45
C HIS A 8 -65.86 8.14 45.70
N VAL A 9 -66.59 7.20 46.31
CA VAL A 9 -66.09 5.83 46.51
C VAL A 9 -65.89 5.11 45.17
N ALA A 10 -66.79 5.29 44.20
CA ALA A 10 -66.65 4.72 42.87
C ALA A 10 -65.44 5.29 42.10
N SER A 11 -65.18 6.60 42.18
CA SER A 11 -64.01 7.20 41.53
C SER A 11 -62.70 6.78 42.22
N LEU A 12 -62.69 6.66 43.55
CA LEU A 12 -61.51 6.19 44.28
C LEU A 12 -61.17 4.75 43.88
N LEU A 13 -62.19 3.89 43.79
CA LEU A 13 -62.04 2.51 43.29
C LEU A 13 -61.49 2.47 41.86
N ALA A 14 -61.97 3.33 40.96
CA ALA A 14 -61.48 3.38 39.59
C ALA A 14 -60.01 3.80 39.51
N VAL A 15 -59.58 4.77 40.32
CA VAL A 15 -58.17 5.20 40.42
C VAL A 15 -57.29 4.06 40.96
N PHE A 16 -57.73 3.39 42.03
CA PHE A 16 -57.00 2.24 42.58
C PHE A 16 -56.90 1.08 41.59
N PHE A 17 -57.99 0.77 40.86
CA PHE A 17 -57.96 -0.26 39.83
C PHE A 17 -57.01 0.10 38.69
N SER A 18 -57.00 1.36 38.26
CA SER A 18 -56.05 1.84 37.24
C SER A 18 -54.60 1.72 37.71
N LEU A 19 -54.34 2.05 38.99
CA LEU A 19 -53.00 1.93 39.58
C LEU A 19 -52.54 0.48 39.70
N ILE A 20 -53.41 -0.40 40.23
CA ILE A 20 -53.12 -1.84 40.36
C ILE A 20 -52.89 -2.45 38.99
N LEU A 21 -53.74 -2.13 38.01
CA LEU A 21 -53.60 -2.65 36.65
C LEU A 21 -52.33 -2.12 35.98
N GLY A 22 -51.97 -0.85 36.20
CA GLY A 22 -50.72 -0.26 35.73
C GLY A 22 -49.48 -0.94 36.30
N ILE A 23 -49.47 -1.24 37.60
CA ILE A 23 -48.35 -1.95 38.25
C ILE A 23 -48.30 -3.42 37.82
N LEU A 24 -49.46 -4.08 37.68
CA LEU A 24 -49.53 -5.48 37.26
C LEU A 24 -49.05 -5.66 35.82
N ILE A 25 -49.43 -4.75 34.92
CA ILE A 25 -48.97 -4.74 33.52
C ILE A 25 -47.49 -4.35 33.47
N GLY A 26 -47.08 -3.31 34.19
CA GLY A 26 -45.69 -2.85 34.23
C GLY A 26 -44.72 -3.92 34.75
N GLY A 27 -45.10 -4.67 35.80
CA GLY A 27 -44.28 -5.73 36.37
C GLY A 27 -44.30 -7.05 35.61
N ALA A 28 -45.32 -7.32 34.78
CA ALA A 28 -45.44 -8.57 34.03
C ALA A 28 -44.84 -8.49 32.61
N VAL A 29 -44.74 -7.30 32.01
CA VAL A 29 -44.31 -7.12 30.61
C VAL A 29 -42.79 -7.09 30.46
N PHE A 30 -42.03 -6.82 31.54
CA PHE A 30 -40.57 -6.75 31.51
C PHE A 30 -39.93 -7.59 32.62
N PRO A 31 -39.75 -8.91 32.42
CA PRO A 31 -38.82 -9.66 33.27
C PRO A 31 -37.40 -9.20 32.92
N ASP A 32 -36.86 -8.26 33.71
CA ASP A 32 -35.53 -7.66 33.55
C ASP A 32 -34.40 -8.67 33.25
N HIS A 33 -34.58 -9.92 33.68
CA HIS A 33 -33.60 -10.99 33.50
C HIS A 33 -33.40 -11.45 32.04
N ALA A 34 -34.46 -11.52 31.22
CA ALA A 34 -34.35 -12.05 29.86
C ALA A 34 -33.59 -11.10 28.91
N LEU A 35 -33.81 -9.78 29.05
CA LEU A 35 -33.12 -8.76 28.27
C LEU A 35 -31.65 -8.60 28.70
N VAL A 36 -31.36 -8.70 30.00
CA VAL A 36 -29.98 -8.64 30.52
C VAL A 36 -29.18 -9.87 30.08
N GLU A 37 -29.81 -11.04 30.01
CA GLU A 37 -29.17 -12.27 29.55
C GLU A 37 -28.84 -12.21 28.05
N GLU A 38 -29.73 -11.65 27.21
CA GLU A 38 -29.46 -11.39 25.80
C GLU A 38 -28.30 -10.39 25.61
N GLN A 39 -28.29 -9.30 26.38
CA GLN A 39 -27.18 -8.33 26.35
C GLN A 39 -25.86 -8.95 26.79
N ALA A 40 -25.87 -9.79 27.83
CA ALA A 40 -24.68 -10.50 28.30
C ALA A 40 -24.13 -11.45 27.22
N GLN A 41 -25.00 -12.14 26.48
CA GLN A 41 -24.60 -12.99 25.37
C GLN A 41 -23.99 -12.18 24.21
N LEU A 42 -24.59 -11.04 23.85
CA LEU A 42 -24.06 -10.15 22.82
C LEU A 42 -22.69 -9.59 23.20
N ILE A 43 -22.52 -9.17 24.46
CA ILE A 43 -21.22 -8.69 24.97
C ILE A 43 -20.17 -9.81 24.87
N SER A 44 -20.53 -11.03 25.27
CA SER A 44 -19.62 -12.18 25.17
C SER A 44 -19.22 -12.49 23.72
N ASP A 45 -20.15 -12.45 22.76
CA ASP A 45 -19.83 -12.66 21.32
C ASP A 45 -18.93 -11.54 20.79
N LEU A 46 -19.19 -10.28 21.18
CA LEU A 46 -18.34 -9.15 20.79
C LEU A 46 -16.93 -9.26 21.37
N GLU A 47 -16.79 -9.62 22.64
CA GLU A 47 -15.49 -9.86 23.28
C GLU A 47 -14.73 -11.00 22.59
N GLU A 48 -15.42 -12.08 22.23
CA GLU A 48 -14.83 -13.19 21.49
C GLU A 48 -14.37 -12.79 20.09
N ARG A 49 -15.22 -12.10 19.32
CA ARG A 49 -14.85 -11.59 17.98
C ARG A 49 -13.72 -10.59 18.03
N PHE A 50 -13.70 -9.72 19.04
CA PHE A 50 -12.62 -8.76 19.23
C PHE A 50 -11.31 -9.51 19.51
N ARG A 51 -11.33 -10.48 20.44
CA ARG A 51 -10.16 -11.32 20.75
C ARG A 51 -9.65 -12.07 19.51
N ASP A 52 -10.54 -12.72 18.76
CA ASP A 52 -10.18 -13.43 17.52
C ASP A 52 -9.57 -12.47 16.49
N SER A 53 -10.16 -11.29 16.30
CA SER A 53 -9.64 -10.26 15.41
C SER A 53 -8.26 -9.75 15.86
N SER A 54 -8.07 -9.49 17.15
CA SER A 54 -6.77 -9.08 17.70
C SER A 54 -5.70 -10.15 17.48
N VAL A 55 -6.03 -11.43 17.67
CA VAL A 55 -5.12 -12.54 17.41
C VAL A 55 -4.77 -12.64 15.92
N LYS A 56 -5.76 -12.52 15.03
CA LYS A 56 -5.52 -12.52 13.58
C LYS A 56 -4.65 -11.35 13.14
N LEU A 57 -4.89 -10.14 13.66
CA LEU A 57 -4.06 -8.99 13.37
C LEU A 57 -2.62 -9.19 13.84
N ALA A 58 -2.42 -9.71 15.05
CA ALA A 58 -1.09 -10.01 15.58
C ALA A 58 -0.35 -11.06 14.72
N ALA A 59 -1.06 -12.09 14.26
CA ALA A 59 -0.49 -13.12 13.38
C ALA A 59 -0.13 -12.57 12.00
N LEU A 60 -1.01 -11.78 11.38
CA LEU A 60 -0.74 -11.14 10.09
C LEU A 60 0.42 -10.15 10.17
N GLN A 61 0.52 -9.39 11.27
CA GLN A 61 1.63 -8.47 11.50
C GLN A 61 2.95 -9.23 11.64
N ALA A 62 2.98 -10.33 12.41
CA ALA A 62 4.18 -11.16 12.55
C ALA A 62 4.63 -11.77 11.21
N GLU A 63 3.68 -12.20 10.37
CA GLU A 63 3.97 -12.72 9.03
C GLU A 63 4.54 -11.62 8.11
N LEU A 64 3.97 -10.41 8.15
CA LEU A 64 4.47 -9.28 7.37
C LEU A 64 5.88 -8.87 7.79
N GLU A 65 6.15 -8.82 9.09
CA GLU A 65 7.49 -8.53 9.63
C GLU A 65 8.51 -9.59 9.21
N PHE A 66 8.15 -10.87 9.29
CA PHE A 66 9.00 -11.97 8.82
C PHE A 66 9.28 -11.85 7.30
N SER A 67 8.24 -11.65 6.49
CA SER A 67 8.36 -11.49 5.04
C SER A 67 9.25 -10.29 4.68
N SER A 68 9.05 -9.14 5.32
CA SER A 68 9.88 -7.94 5.13
C SER A 68 11.35 -8.20 5.43
N GLN A 69 11.65 -8.86 6.56
CA GLN A 69 13.02 -9.23 6.92
C GLN A 69 13.63 -10.22 5.94
N ALA A 70 12.86 -11.21 5.47
CA ALA A 70 13.30 -12.17 4.47
C ALA A 70 13.69 -11.46 3.16
N TRP A 71 12.90 -10.48 2.70
CA TRP A 71 13.22 -9.69 1.52
C TRP A 71 14.49 -8.85 1.68
N LEU A 72 14.69 -8.22 2.84
CA LEU A 72 15.91 -7.46 3.11
C LEU A 72 17.16 -8.35 3.09
N GLN A 73 17.08 -9.54 3.68
CA GLN A 73 18.17 -10.52 3.66
C GLN A 73 18.43 -11.04 2.24
N LEU A 74 17.36 -11.31 1.48
CA LEU A 74 17.48 -11.74 0.09
C LEU A 74 18.13 -10.65 -0.76
N LYS A 75 17.69 -9.40 -0.64
CA LYS A 75 18.29 -8.24 -1.33
C LYS A 75 19.79 -8.16 -1.07
N ALA A 76 20.19 -8.19 0.20
CA ALA A 76 21.60 -8.15 0.56
C ALA A 76 22.39 -9.33 0.00
N SER A 77 21.77 -10.51 -0.12
CA SER A 77 22.44 -11.68 -0.70
C SER A 77 22.56 -11.61 -2.22
N VAL A 78 21.51 -11.14 -2.91
CA VAL A 78 21.41 -11.06 -4.37
C VAL A 78 22.21 -9.89 -4.94
N ALA A 79 22.26 -8.76 -4.24
CA ALA A 79 22.93 -7.55 -4.72
C ALA A 79 24.45 -7.72 -4.86
N ARG A 80 25.09 -8.54 -4.01
CA ARG A 80 26.56 -8.63 -3.94
C ARG A 80 27.21 -8.92 -5.30
N ASN A 81 27.93 -7.93 -5.82
CA ASN A 81 28.65 -7.96 -7.10
C ASN A 81 27.79 -8.33 -8.32
N LEU A 82 26.46 -8.18 -8.23
CA LEU A 82 25.56 -8.52 -9.32
C LEU A 82 25.74 -7.60 -10.52
N LEU A 83 26.05 -6.32 -10.27
CA LEU A 83 26.22 -5.29 -11.30
C LEU A 83 27.68 -4.88 -11.46
N ALA A 84 28.62 -5.75 -11.06
CA ALA A 84 30.05 -5.45 -11.13
C ALA A 84 30.47 -5.13 -12.58
N GLY A 85 30.95 -3.90 -12.78
CA GLY A 85 31.41 -3.42 -14.09
C GLY A 85 30.31 -2.83 -14.99
N GLN A 86 29.06 -2.77 -14.53
CA GLN A 86 28.01 -2.02 -15.22
C GLN A 86 28.04 -0.54 -14.84
N SER A 87 27.83 0.33 -15.82
CA SER A 87 27.70 1.76 -15.63
C SER A 87 26.24 2.20 -15.79
N VAL A 88 25.71 2.84 -14.75
CA VAL A 88 24.32 3.30 -14.69
C VAL A 88 24.32 4.80 -14.48
N VAL A 89 23.68 5.52 -15.41
CA VAL A 89 23.48 6.96 -15.29
C VAL A 89 22.07 7.21 -14.82
N ILE A 90 21.92 7.89 -13.69
CA ILE A 90 20.62 8.25 -13.13
C ILE A 90 20.30 9.68 -13.54
N VAL A 91 19.13 9.88 -14.13
CA VAL A 91 18.62 11.19 -14.52
C VAL A 91 17.70 11.69 -13.42
N GLY A 92 18.10 12.79 -12.77
CA GLY A 92 17.33 13.39 -11.69
C GLY A 92 18.07 14.55 -11.01
N GLU A 93 17.37 15.22 -10.11
CA GLU A 93 17.95 16.27 -9.26
C GLU A 93 18.25 15.71 -7.87
N GLY A 94 19.54 15.60 -7.53
CA GLY A 94 20.00 15.15 -6.21
C GLY A 94 20.19 13.63 -6.09
N GLU A 95 20.58 13.18 -4.89
CA GLU A 95 20.76 11.75 -4.62
C GLU A 95 19.42 11.03 -4.52
N VAL A 96 19.25 9.96 -5.31
CA VAL A 96 18.08 9.08 -5.22
C VAL A 96 18.34 7.93 -4.23
N PRO A 97 17.36 7.55 -3.39
CA PRO A 97 17.57 6.52 -2.35
C PRO A 97 18.07 5.17 -2.90
N TRP A 98 17.47 4.68 -3.99
CA TRP A 98 17.80 3.41 -4.64
C TRP A 98 19.14 3.44 -5.41
N GLY A 99 19.73 4.61 -5.63
CA GLY A 99 21.05 4.73 -6.25
C GLY A 99 22.16 4.17 -5.36
N SER A 100 21.97 4.18 -4.04
CA SER A 100 22.90 3.54 -3.10
C SER A 100 22.95 2.02 -3.27
N VAL A 101 21.79 1.40 -3.50
CA VAL A 101 21.66 -0.05 -3.71
C VAL A 101 22.40 -0.51 -4.96
N LEU A 102 22.38 0.28 -6.03
CA LEU A 102 23.17 0.01 -7.24
C LEU A 102 24.68 0.04 -6.97
N LYS A 103 25.15 1.04 -6.20
CA LYS A 103 26.57 1.15 -5.80
C LYS A 103 26.99 -0.04 -4.93
N GLU A 104 26.15 -0.44 -3.98
CA GLU A 104 26.36 -1.64 -3.15
C GLU A 104 26.41 -2.93 -3.98
N ALA A 105 25.66 -2.97 -5.08
CA ALA A 105 25.67 -4.08 -6.02
C ALA A 105 26.90 -4.10 -6.95
N GLY A 106 27.77 -3.09 -6.87
CA GLY A 106 29.01 -2.99 -7.65
C GLY A 106 28.91 -2.19 -8.94
N ALA A 107 27.78 -1.51 -9.19
CA ALA A 107 27.62 -0.64 -10.35
C ALA A 107 28.36 0.70 -10.18
N GLN A 108 28.85 1.26 -11.28
CA GLN A 108 29.32 2.63 -11.33
C GLN A 108 28.12 3.55 -11.58
N VAL A 109 27.71 4.28 -10.56
CA VAL A 109 26.50 5.12 -10.61
C VAL A 109 26.87 6.59 -10.66
N GLU A 110 26.44 7.28 -11.71
CA GLU A 110 26.58 8.72 -11.88
C GLU A 110 25.21 9.38 -11.99
N THR A 111 24.94 10.38 -11.16
CA THR A 111 23.68 11.12 -11.20
C THR A 111 23.88 12.43 -11.95
N VAL A 112 23.08 12.65 -12.99
CA VAL A 112 23.17 13.81 -13.87
C VAL A 112 21.79 14.45 -14.01
N SER A 113 21.74 15.78 -14.04
CA SER A 113 20.49 16.50 -14.32
C SER A 113 20.09 16.36 -15.79
N LEU A 114 18.79 16.53 -16.08
CA LEU A 114 18.26 16.49 -17.46
C LEU A 114 19.06 17.38 -18.43
N HIS A 115 19.45 18.58 -17.99
CA HIS A 115 20.21 19.54 -18.78
C HIS A 115 21.68 19.12 -19.02
N GLY A 116 22.29 18.40 -18.07
CA GLY A 116 23.67 17.93 -18.16
C GLY A 116 23.81 16.70 -19.08
N LEU A 117 22.76 15.88 -19.17
CA LEU A 117 22.76 14.65 -19.96
C LEU A 117 22.98 14.92 -21.46
N GLY A 118 22.37 15.98 -21.99
CA GLY A 118 22.52 16.37 -23.40
C GLY A 118 23.91 16.88 -23.79
N GLN A 119 24.80 17.13 -22.83
CA GLN A 119 26.14 17.67 -23.06
C GLN A 119 27.25 16.65 -22.84
N MET A 120 26.91 15.44 -22.38
CA MET A 120 27.89 14.42 -22.02
C MET A 120 27.91 13.29 -23.06
N PRO A 121 29.10 12.85 -23.52
CA PRO A 121 29.19 11.65 -24.34
C PRO A 121 28.83 10.43 -23.47
N LEU A 122 27.71 9.79 -23.78
CA LEU A 122 27.29 8.56 -23.12
C LEU A 122 28.05 7.37 -23.74
N PRO A 123 28.73 6.55 -22.94
CA PRO A 123 29.31 5.29 -23.42
C PRO A 123 28.25 4.37 -24.04
N GLU A 124 28.64 3.52 -25.01
CA GLU A 124 27.70 2.61 -25.68
C GLU A 124 27.06 1.57 -24.73
N ASP A 125 27.70 1.26 -23.60
CA ASP A 125 27.26 0.24 -22.64
C ASP A 125 26.68 0.83 -21.34
N VAL A 126 26.19 2.07 -21.40
CA VAL A 126 25.55 2.74 -20.26
C VAL A 126 24.04 2.54 -20.30
N VAL A 127 23.45 2.25 -19.14
CA VAL A 127 21.99 2.31 -18.96
C VAL A 127 21.62 3.65 -18.36
N VAL A 128 20.78 4.40 -19.04
CA VAL A 128 20.26 5.69 -18.57
C VAL A 128 18.91 5.46 -17.92
N VAL A 129 18.80 5.77 -16.62
CA VAL A 129 17.63 5.49 -15.79
C VAL A 129 16.94 6.79 -15.41
N PHE A 130 15.65 6.90 -15.73
CA PHE A 130 14.80 8.03 -15.41
C PHE A 130 13.88 7.69 -14.24
N SER A 131 13.82 8.57 -13.23
CA SER A 131 12.83 8.48 -12.16
C SER A 131 11.58 9.26 -12.56
N LEU A 132 10.45 8.58 -12.77
CA LEU A 132 9.19 9.25 -13.12
C LEU A 132 8.56 9.84 -11.86
N GLY A 133 8.30 11.15 -11.89
CA GLY A 133 7.62 11.88 -10.81
C GLY A 133 6.14 12.17 -11.06
N GLY A 134 5.61 11.84 -12.25
CA GLY A 134 4.23 12.09 -12.63
C GLY A 134 3.70 11.10 -13.67
N GLU A 135 2.40 11.18 -13.96
CA GLU A 135 1.72 10.21 -14.84
C GLU A 135 2.22 10.24 -16.29
N ALA A 136 2.80 11.36 -16.72
CA ALA A 136 3.33 11.55 -18.06
C ALA A 136 4.65 12.32 -18.03
N LEU A 137 5.54 11.98 -18.96
CA LEU A 137 6.77 12.74 -19.21
C LEU A 137 6.44 14.18 -19.61
N SER A 138 7.20 15.13 -19.07
CA SER A 138 7.21 16.50 -19.55
C SER A 138 7.70 16.58 -21.00
N ALA A 139 7.44 17.72 -21.67
CA ALA A 139 7.85 17.91 -23.07
C ALA A 139 9.38 17.79 -23.23
N GLU A 140 10.14 18.36 -22.29
CA GLU A 140 11.61 18.32 -22.28
C GLU A 140 12.15 16.91 -22.06
N GLU A 141 11.61 16.18 -21.07
CA GLU A 141 12.00 14.79 -20.83
C GLU A 141 11.69 13.91 -22.03
N ARG A 142 10.53 14.10 -22.67
CA ARG A 142 10.13 13.33 -23.86
C ARG A 142 11.09 13.55 -25.03
N GLU A 143 11.52 14.78 -25.27
CA GLU A 143 12.47 15.10 -26.34
C GLU A 143 13.81 14.40 -26.11
N ILE A 144 14.33 14.46 -24.88
CA ILE A 144 15.59 13.80 -24.51
C ILE A 144 15.47 12.28 -24.58
N VAL A 145 14.40 11.70 -24.03
CA VAL A 145 14.12 10.26 -24.07
C VAL A 145 14.05 9.76 -25.52
N GLN A 146 13.39 10.50 -26.40
CA GLN A 146 13.31 10.15 -27.82
C GLN A 146 14.67 10.25 -28.51
N ALA A 147 15.46 11.28 -28.22
CA ALA A 147 16.81 11.42 -28.77
C ALA A 147 17.73 10.25 -28.34
N LEU A 148 17.68 9.85 -27.07
CA LEU A 148 18.44 8.72 -26.54
C LEU A 148 17.97 7.38 -27.11
N ALA A 149 16.65 7.19 -27.22
CA ALA A 149 16.08 6.00 -27.85
C ALA A 149 16.51 5.89 -29.33
N ALA A 150 16.53 7.00 -30.06
CA ALA A 150 16.99 7.05 -31.44
C ALA A 150 18.49 6.80 -31.59
N ALA A 151 19.29 7.17 -30.59
CA ALA A 151 20.71 6.86 -30.51
C ALA A 151 20.99 5.39 -30.16
N GLY A 152 19.97 4.61 -29.80
CA GLY A 152 20.11 3.20 -29.39
C GLY A 152 20.58 3.03 -27.95
N THR A 153 20.59 4.09 -27.15
CA THR A 153 20.96 4.03 -25.73
C THR A 153 19.95 3.20 -24.96
N ARG A 154 20.43 2.40 -24.01
CA ARG A 154 19.57 1.60 -23.15
C ARG A 154 18.88 2.50 -22.13
N LEU A 155 17.54 2.49 -22.13
CA LEU A 155 16.73 3.30 -21.23
C LEU A 155 16.09 2.43 -20.16
N GLY A 156 16.11 2.94 -18.93
CA GLY A 156 15.39 2.44 -17.77
C GLY A 156 14.43 3.49 -17.24
N PHE A 157 13.22 3.09 -16.82
CA PHE A 157 12.27 3.96 -16.16
C PHE A 157 11.87 3.33 -14.83
N VAL A 158 11.94 4.11 -13.75
CA VAL A 158 11.56 3.66 -12.41
C VAL A 158 10.55 4.62 -11.80
N TRP A 159 9.64 4.10 -10.99
CA TRP A 159 8.66 4.91 -10.26
C TRP A 159 8.24 4.25 -8.94
N SER A 160 7.63 5.04 -8.05
CA SER A 160 7.15 4.56 -6.75
C SER A 160 5.87 3.76 -6.86
N ALA A 161 5.56 2.98 -5.81
CA ALA A 161 4.36 2.14 -5.77
C ALA A 161 3.05 2.95 -5.90
N GLU A 162 3.08 4.22 -5.50
CA GLU A 162 1.92 5.13 -5.52
C GLU A 162 1.64 5.74 -6.91
N LEU A 163 2.60 5.69 -7.83
CA LEU A 163 2.48 6.33 -9.14
C LEU A 163 2.10 5.31 -10.22
N GLU A 164 1.10 5.62 -11.04
CA GLU A 164 0.73 4.80 -12.21
C GLU A 164 0.97 5.59 -13.51
N PRO A 165 2.19 5.55 -14.08
CA PRO A 165 2.50 6.29 -15.30
C PRO A 165 1.89 5.65 -16.55
N LYS A 166 1.73 6.46 -17.60
CA LYS A 166 1.30 5.98 -18.92
C LYS A 166 2.45 5.26 -19.64
N VAL A 167 2.67 4.01 -19.24
CA VAL A 167 3.72 3.14 -19.78
C VAL A 167 3.67 2.98 -21.31
N ALA A 168 2.48 3.05 -21.90
CA ALA A 168 2.28 2.93 -23.35
C ALA A 168 2.95 4.05 -24.17
N ASP A 169 3.22 5.20 -23.56
CA ASP A 169 3.85 6.35 -24.22
C ASP A 169 5.40 6.29 -24.16
N LEU A 170 5.96 5.30 -23.47
CA LEU A 170 7.40 5.12 -23.32
C LEU A 170 8.00 4.31 -24.47
N PRO A 171 9.22 4.63 -24.93
CA PRO A 171 9.93 3.80 -25.89
C PRO A 171 10.27 2.42 -25.30
N PRO A 172 10.62 1.42 -26.14
CA PRO A 172 11.12 0.13 -25.66
C PRO A 172 12.26 0.30 -24.67
N SER A 173 12.03 -0.10 -23.43
CA SER A 173 12.90 0.21 -22.28
C SER A 173 12.72 -0.82 -21.18
N LEU A 174 13.65 -0.82 -20.22
CA LEU A 174 13.43 -1.45 -18.93
C LEU A 174 12.50 -0.55 -18.10
N GLN A 175 11.50 -1.11 -17.47
CA GLN A 175 10.54 -0.39 -16.65
C GLN A 175 10.36 -1.14 -15.34
N VAL A 176 10.53 -0.46 -14.21
CA VAL A 176 10.38 -1.07 -12.89
C VAL A 176 9.51 -0.20 -12.00
N ASP A 177 8.41 -0.78 -11.54
CA ASP A 177 7.52 -0.13 -10.58
C ASP A 177 7.96 -0.37 -9.13
N SER A 178 7.35 0.37 -8.20
CA SER A 178 7.54 0.18 -6.75
C SER A 178 9.01 0.22 -6.32
N ILE A 179 9.82 1.07 -6.95
CA ILE A 179 11.28 1.18 -6.71
C ILE A 179 11.61 1.63 -5.28
N ASP A 180 10.64 2.19 -4.57
CA ASP A 180 10.67 2.56 -3.16
C ASP A 180 10.50 1.36 -2.20
N THR A 181 10.30 0.16 -2.73
CA THR A 181 10.20 -1.09 -1.97
C THR A 181 11.41 -1.97 -2.18
N SER A 182 11.76 -2.82 -1.21
CA SER A 182 12.85 -3.79 -1.38
C SER A 182 12.63 -4.76 -2.54
N MET A 183 11.37 -5.04 -2.87
CA MET A 183 11.02 -5.92 -3.99
C MET A 183 11.27 -5.24 -5.34
N GLY A 184 10.87 -3.98 -5.50
CA GLY A 184 11.17 -3.20 -6.70
C GLY A 184 12.67 -2.97 -6.89
N GLU A 185 13.41 -2.72 -5.80
CA GLU A 185 14.88 -2.65 -5.85
C GLU A 185 15.51 -3.96 -6.33
N ILE A 186 15.05 -5.12 -5.82
CA ILE A 186 15.53 -6.44 -6.30
C ILE A 186 15.18 -6.64 -7.78
N ALA A 187 13.95 -6.32 -8.18
CA ALA A 187 13.51 -6.44 -9.57
C ALA A 187 14.38 -5.60 -10.51
N PHE A 188 14.69 -4.38 -10.08
CA PHE A 188 15.57 -3.48 -10.82
C PHE A 188 17.00 -4.01 -10.93
N LEU A 189 17.58 -4.48 -9.82
CA LEU A 189 18.90 -5.12 -9.82
C LEU A 189 18.97 -6.31 -10.78
N LEU A 190 17.99 -7.22 -10.69
CA LEU A 190 17.93 -8.41 -11.55
C LEU A 190 17.74 -8.03 -13.02
N ALA A 191 16.92 -7.02 -13.31
CA ALA A 191 16.63 -6.62 -14.67
C ALA A 191 17.81 -5.91 -15.35
N LEU A 192 18.56 -5.10 -14.61
CA LEU A 192 19.83 -4.55 -15.10
C LEU A 192 20.86 -5.65 -15.37
N ALA A 193 21.00 -6.61 -14.44
CA ALA A 193 21.95 -7.71 -14.59
C ALA A 193 21.61 -8.63 -15.77
N ALA A 194 20.32 -8.92 -15.95
CA ALA A 194 19.80 -9.75 -17.05
C ALA A 194 19.72 -8.98 -18.38
N ASN A 195 20.01 -7.67 -18.39
CA ASN A 195 19.83 -6.83 -19.56
C ASN A 195 18.39 -6.90 -20.11
N ALA A 196 17.41 -7.04 -19.22
CA ALA A 196 16.00 -7.25 -19.56
C ALA A 196 15.35 -5.97 -20.12
N GLN A 197 14.25 -6.17 -20.85
CA GLN A 197 13.36 -5.11 -21.32
C GLN A 197 11.93 -5.47 -20.96
N GLY A 198 11.08 -4.47 -20.78
CA GLY A 198 9.71 -4.66 -20.33
C GLY A 198 9.48 -4.15 -18.93
N HIS A 199 8.24 -4.36 -18.46
CA HIS A 199 7.74 -3.83 -17.20
C HIS A 199 7.75 -4.91 -16.11
N TYR A 200 8.44 -4.65 -15.00
CA TYR A 200 8.56 -5.57 -13.87
C TYR A 200 8.21 -4.89 -12.55
N GLY A 201 7.56 -5.63 -11.65
CA GLY A 201 7.20 -5.15 -10.33
C GLY A 201 5.84 -5.65 -9.85
N LEU A 202 5.20 -4.89 -8.98
CA LEU A 202 3.97 -5.20 -8.27
C LEU A 202 2.70 -4.70 -8.96
N GLN A 203 2.79 -3.76 -9.90
CA GLN A 203 1.62 -3.20 -10.55
C GLN A 203 0.99 -4.19 -11.54
N LYS A 204 -0.33 -4.08 -11.74
CA LYS A 204 -1.10 -5.04 -12.55
C LYS A 204 -0.64 -5.13 -14.01
N ASN A 205 0.00 -4.08 -14.51
CA ASN A 205 0.50 -4.00 -15.88
C ASN A 205 1.93 -4.55 -16.03
N ALA A 206 2.54 -5.05 -14.95
CA ALA A 206 3.85 -5.68 -14.99
C ALA A 206 3.75 -7.05 -15.69
N GLN A 207 4.77 -7.38 -16.48
CA GLN A 207 4.90 -8.69 -17.14
C GLN A 207 5.21 -9.79 -16.13
N GLY A 208 5.86 -9.43 -15.03
CA GLY A 208 6.17 -10.30 -13.91
C GLY A 208 6.78 -9.49 -12.76
N LEU A 209 6.96 -10.15 -11.62
CA LEU A 209 7.61 -9.54 -10.46
C LEU A 209 9.11 -9.32 -10.70
N PHE A 210 9.74 -10.25 -11.41
CA PHE A 210 11.16 -10.27 -11.76
C PHE A 210 11.30 -10.63 -13.26
N PRO A 211 12.40 -10.23 -13.91
CA PRO A 211 12.73 -10.59 -15.30
C PRO A 211 12.97 -12.08 -15.53
#